data_AF-A0AAP0WC36-F1
#
_entry.id   AF-A0AAP0WC36-F1
#
_cell.length_a   1.000
_cell.length_b   1.000
_cell.length_c   1.000
_cell.angle_alpha   90.00
_cell.angle_beta   90.00
_cell.angle_gamma   90.00
#
_symmetry.space_group_name_H-M   'P 1'
#
loop_
_entity.id
_entity.type
_entity.pdbx_description
1 polymer ?
#
loop_
_entity_poly.entity_id
_entity_poly.type
_entity_poly.pdbx_seq_one_letter_code
_entity_poly.pdbx_strand_id
1 'polypeptide(L)'
;MLLLQLNSGISLPSPDLCNSALNLYCSNGWAEIDNNIAENALRGVALGRKNWLFAGSDAGGERAAVLYSLIGTCRLNGVEPEAWPRYVLGHIQDWPVNRLRDLLPWKADLSSATA
;
A
#
# COMPACT_ATOMS: atom_id res chain seq x y z
N MET A 1 4.38 -5.21 0.79
CA MET A 1 4.84 -6.27 -0.16
C MET A 1 3.70 -6.75 -1.06
N LEU A 2 2.74 -5.86 -1.43
CA LEU A 2 1.58 -6.18 -2.26
C LEU A 2 1.59 -5.47 -3.62
N LEU A 3 2.63 -4.66 -3.92
CA LEU A 3 2.74 -3.92 -5.18
C LEU A 3 3.75 -4.51 -6.17
N LEU A 4 4.44 -5.60 -5.84
CA LEU A 4 5.42 -6.24 -6.75
C LEU A 4 4.86 -7.39 -7.59
N GLN A 5 3.58 -7.75 -7.45
CA GLN A 5 2.94 -8.80 -8.26
C GLN A 5 2.24 -8.29 -9.53
N LEU A 6 2.20 -6.98 -9.77
CA LEU A 6 1.53 -6.42 -10.97
C LEU A 6 2.44 -6.26 -12.21
N ASN A 7 3.73 -6.61 -12.10
CA ASN A 7 4.71 -6.40 -13.19
C ASN A 7 4.99 -7.63 -14.08
N SER A 8 4.28 -8.75 -13.90
CA SER A 8 4.31 -9.86 -14.86
C SER A 8 3.17 -9.70 -15.87
N GLY A 9 3.42 -8.92 -16.93
CA GLY A 9 2.66 -8.86 -18.18
C GLY A 9 1.22 -9.36 -18.13
N ILE A 10 0.29 -8.50 -17.73
CA ILE A 10 -1.13 -8.71 -18.00
C ILE A 10 -1.34 -8.39 -19.49
N SER A 11 -1.10 -9.38 -20.35
CA SER A 11 -1.76 -9.43 -21.65
C SER A 11 -3.25 -9.29 -21.39
N LEU A 12 -3.88 -8.27 -21.99
CA LEU A 12 -5.33 -8.04 -21.93
C LEU A 12 -6.05 -9.39 -21.96
N PRO A 13 -6.84 -9.74 -20.93
CA PRO A 13 -7.40 -11.06 -20.87
C PRO A 13 -8.32 -11.30 -22.06
N SER A 14 -8.26 -12.49 -22.64
CA SER A 14 -9.36 -13.00 -23.46
C SER A 14 -10.69 -12.83 -22.70
N PRO A 15 -11.83 -12.60 -23.40
CA PRO A 15 -13.12 -12.30 -22.77
C PRO A 15 -13.56 -13.31 -21.69
N ASP A 16 -12.99 -14.50 -21.71
CA ASP A 16 -13.16 -15.64 -20.82
C ASP A 16 -12.50 -15.49 -19.43
N LEU A 17 -11.48 -14.63 -19.26
CA LEU A 17 -10.81 -14.45 -17.95
C LEU A 17 -11.67 -13.64 -16.95
N CYS A 18 -12.52 -12.74 -17.44
CA CYS A 18 -13.40 -11.95 -16.59
C CYS A 18 -14.37 -12.85 -15.80
N ASN A 19 -14.87 -13.92 -16.45
CA ASN A 19 -15.73 -14.92 -15.82
C ASN A 19 -14.97 -15.75 -14.76
N SER A 20 -13.69 -16.03 -15.03
CA SER A 20 -12.83 -16.78 -14.10
C SER A 20 -12.55 -15.99 -12.81
N ALA A 21 -12.38 -14.67 -12.89
CA ALA A 21 -12.19 -13.82 -11.71
C ALA A 21 -13.44 -13.74 -10.82
N LEU A 22 -14.64 -13.68 -11.40
CA LEU A 22 -15.92 -13.71 -10.67
C LEU A 22 -16.19 -15.07 -10.01
N ASN A 23 -15.74 -16.17 -10.64
CA ASN A 23 -15.88 -17.53 -10.10
C ASN A 23 -14.77 -17.92 -9.09
N LEU A 24 -13.88 -16.99 -8.72
CA LEU A 24 -12.83 -17.24 -7.73
C LEU A 24 -13.42 -17.67 -6.37
N TYR A 25 -14.54 -17.08 -5.96
CA TYR A 25 -15.25 -17.48 -4.74
C TYR A 25 -15.75 -18.94 -4.80
N CYS A 26 -16.26 -19.37 -5.94
CA CYS A 26 -16.74 -20.75 -6.14
C CYS A 26 -15.61 -21.79 -6.08
N SER A 27 -14.37 -21.38 -6.36
CA SER A 27 -13.19 -22.25 -6.38
C SER A 27 -12.33 -22.14 -5.12
N ASN A 28 -12.43 -21.04 -4.37
CA ASN A 28 -11.68 -20.78 -3.14
C ASN A 28 -12.60 -20.37 -1.99
N GLY A 29 -12.88 -21.31 -1.09
CA GLY A 29 -13.74 -21.09 0.08
C GLY A 29 -13.17 -20.16 1.16
N TRP A 30 -11.93 -19.67 0.99
CA TRP A 30 -11.36 -18.63 1.86
C TRP A 30 -11.64 -17.21 1.37
N ALA A 31 -12.09 -17.06 0.12
CA ALA A 31 -12.50 -15.76 -0.38
C ALA A 31 -13.86 -15.39 0.21
N GLU A 32 -14.03 -14.13 0.63
CA GLU A 32 -15.36 -13.62 0.95
C GLU A 32 -16.15 -13.38 -0.34
N ILE A 33 -17.48 -13.48 -0.25
CA ILE A 33 -18.37 -13.25 -1.40
C ILE A 33 -18.40 -11.76 -1.80
N ASP A 34 -18.07 -10.88 -0.86
CA ASP A 34 -18.04 -9.44 -1.05
C ASP A 34 -16.62 -8.89 -0.92
N ASN A 35 -16.40 -7.70 -1.48
CA ASN A 35 -15.11 -7.00 -1.44
C ASN A 35 -15.14 -5.84 -0.42
N ASN A 36 -16.05 -5.88 0.55
CA ASN A 36 -16.33 -4.74 1.41
C ASN A 36 -15.10 -4.34 2.24
N ILE A 37 -14.29 -5.31 2.64
CA ILE A 37 -13.02 -5.08 3.35
C ILE A 37 -12.07 -4.23 2.50
N ALA A 38 -11.85 -4.59 1.23
CA ALA A 38 -10.93 -3.85 0.37
C ALA A 38 -11.51 -2.49 -0.05
N GLU A 39 -12.80 -2.43 -0.35
CA GLU A 39 -13.49 -1.16 -0.65
C GLU A 39 -13.41 -0.18 0.52
N ASN A 40 -13.60 -0.68 1.74
CA ASN A 40 -13.48 0.14 2.93
C ASN A 40 -12.04 0.61 3.18
N ALA A 41 -11.04 -0.23 2.89
CA ALA A 41 -9.64 0.16 2.93
C ALA A 41 -9.32 1.27 1.90
N LEU A 42 -9.93 1.23 0.71
CA LEU A 42 -9.76 2.22 -0.35
C LEU A 42 -10.59 3.49 -0.16
N ARG A 43 -11.63 3.46 0.69
CA ARG A 43 -12.53 4.60 0.94
C ARG A 43 -11.77 5.86 1.39
N GLY A 44 -10.70 5.71 2.19
CA GLY A 44 -9.85 6.83 2.59
C GLY A 44 -9.16 7.54 1.42
N VAL A 45 -8.67 6.77 0.44
CA VAL A 45 -8.07 7.31 -0.79
C VAL A 45 -9.13 7.96 -1.67
N ALA A 46 -10.33 7.35 -1.76
CA ALA A 46 -11.45 7.90 -2.53
C ALA A 46 -11.92 9.26 -2.00
N LEU A 47 -11.98 9.44 -0.69
CA LEU A 47 -12.31 10.72 -0.06
C LEU A 47 -11.22 11.78 -0.31
N GLY A 48 -9.95 11.37 -0.33
CA GLY A 48 -8.80 12.24 -0.62
C GLY A 48 -8.76 12.80 -2.04
N ARG A 49 -9.50 12.23 -3.01
CA ARG A 49 -9.54 12.70 -4.41
C ARG A 49 -9.97 14.16 -4.54
N LYS A 50 -10.81 14.66 -3.62
CA LYS A 50 -11.20 16.08 -3.59
C LYS A 50 -10.06 17.01 -3.14
N ASN A 51 -9.06 16.50 -2.44
CA ASN A 51 -7.95 17.28 -1.91
C ASN A 51 -6.78 17.40 -2.92
N TRP A 52 -6.69 16.49 -3.91
CA TRP A 52 -5.59 16.48 -4.90
C TRP A 52 -6.11 16.66 -6.33
N LEU A 53 -7.20 17.43 -6.49
CA LEU A 53 -7.83 17.73 -7.79
C LEU A 53 -6.86 18.30 -8.84
N PHE A 54 -5.72 18.83 -8.40
CA PHE A 54 -4.69 19.45 -9.26
C PHE A 54 -3.39 18.64 -9.38
N ALA A 55 -3.28 17.45 -8.77
CA ALA A 55 -2.14 16.55 -8.94
C ALA A 55 -2.24 15.79 -10.28
N GLY A 56 -1.99 16.50 -11.39
CA GLY A 56 -2.26 16.03 -12.76
C GLY A 56 -1.13 15.29 -13.46
N SER A 57 -0.30 14.53 -12.73
CA SER A 57 0.80 13.75 -13.33
C SER A 57 0.72 12.29 -12.91
N ASP A 58 0.80 11.36 -13.86
CA ASP A 58 0.83 9.92 -13.61
C ASP A 58 1.95 9.53 -12.64
N ALA A 59 3.13 10.14 -12.80
CA ALA A 59 4.25 9.94 -11.88
C ALA A 59 3.95 10.43 -10.46
N GLY A 60 3.12 11.47 -10.31
CA GLY A 60 2.63 11.94 -9.02
C GLY A 60 1.64 10.95 -8.39
N GLY A 61 0.75 10.38 -9.21
CA GLY A 61 -0.17 9.33 -8.80
C GLY A 61 0.53 8.06 -8.31
N GLU A 62 1.58 7.62 -9.02
CA GLU A 62 2.38 6.47 -8.63
C GLU A 62 3.09 6.68 -7.28
N ARG A 63 3.73 7.84 -7.09
CA ARG A 63 4.38 8.19 -5.82
C ARG A 63 3.38 8.27 -4.67
N ALA A 64 2.21 8.84 -4.91
CA ALA A 64 1.13 8.87 -3.93
C ALA A 64 0.67 7.45 -3.57
N ALA A 65 0.48 6.57 -4.55
CA ALA A 65 0.10 5.18 -4.32
C ALA A 65 1.13 4.44 -3.45
N VAL A 66 2.43 4.65 -3.67
CA VAL A 66 3.50 4.12 -2.81
C VAL A 66 3.37 4.62 -1.39
N LEU A 67 3.20 5.94 -1.20
CA LEU A 67 3.05 6.54 0.13
C LEU A 67 1.82 6.02 0.88
N TYR A 68 0.65 5.95 0.22
CA TYR A 68 -0.57 5.40 0.81
C TYR A 68 -0.40 3.93 1.20
N SER A 69 0.31 3.16 0.39
CA SER A 69 0.60 1.76 0.69
C SER A 69 1.49 1.60 1.91
N LEU A 70 2.48 2.48 2.10
CA LEU A 70 3.35 2.50 3.28
C LEU A 70 2.58 2.89 4.54
N ILE A 71 1.76 3.94 4.47
CA ILE A 71 0.88 4.38 5.57
C ILE A 71 -0.12 3.27 5.94
N GLY A 72 -0.72 2.62 4.95
CA GLY A 72 -1.61 1.46 5.16
C GLY A 72 -0.88 0.31 5.85
N THR A 73 0.36 0.05 5.46
CA THR A 73 1.21 -0.96 6.11
C THR A 73 1.50 -0.60 7.57
N CYS A 74 1.75 0.68 7.90
CA CYS A 74 1.93 1.11 9.29
C CYS A 74 0.68 0.83 10.12
N ARG A 75 -0.50 1.21 9.62
CA ARG A 75 -1.79 0.95 10.29
C ARG A 75 -2.04 -0.54 10.53
N LEU A 76 -1.75 -1.38 9.53
CA LEU A 76 -1.90 -2.84 9.65
C LEU A 76 -0.96 -3.46 10.70
N ASN A 77 0.18 -2.83 10.97
CA ASN A 77 1.14 -3.28 11.99
C ASN A 77 0.93 -2.59 13.35
N GLY A 78 -0.14 -1.79 13.53
CA GLY A 78 -0.40 -1.06 14.77
C GLY A 78 0.58 0.08 15.04
N VAL A 79 1.31 0.53 14.02
CA VAL A 79 2.31 1.59 14.10
C VAL A 79 1.66 2.94 13.78
N GLU A 80 2.01 3.97 14.56
CA GLU A 80 1.51 5.32 14.34
C GLU A 80 2.03 5.86 12.98
N PRO A 81 1.12 6.24 12.06
CA PRO A 81 1.50 6.56 10.68
C PRO A 81 2.37 7.81 10.48
N GLU A 82 2.41 8.75 11.42
CA GLU A 82 3.25 9.96 11.36
C GLU A 82 4.66 9.71 11.94
N ALA A 83 4.76 8.93 12.99
CA ALA A 83 5.98 8.62 13.71
C ALA A 83 6.96 7.82 12.84
N TRP A 84 6.45 6.88 12.05
CA TRP A 84 7.30 6.06 11.17
C TRP A 84 7.99 6.90 10.07
N PRO A 85 7.30 7.70 9.25
CA PRO A 85 7.94 8.57 8.27
C PRO A 85 8.91 9.57 8.91
N ARG A 86 8.56 10.13 10.07
CA ARG A 86 9.42 11.07 10.79
C ARG A 86 10.73 10.41 11.23
N TYR A 87 10.65 9.20 11.78
CA TYR A 87 11.83 8.41 12.11
C TYR A 87 12.67 8.06 10.87
N VAL A 88 12.04 7.56 9.80
CA VAL A 88 12.74 7.16 8.57
C VAL A 88 13.43 8.35 7.92
N LEU A 89 12.76 9.49 7.75
CA LEU A 89 13.34 10.67 7.11
C LEU A 89 14.51 11.26 7.92
N GLY A 90 14.47 11.17 9.25
CA GLY A 90 15.58 11.60 10.11
C GLY A 90 16.81 10.69 10.05
N HIS A 91 16.62 9.39 9.78
CA HIS A 91 17.69 8.40 9.87
C HIS A 91 18.18 7.88 8.51
N ILE A 92 17.46 8.14 7.42
CA ILE A 92 17.76 7.59 6.09
C ILE A 92 19.12 8.05 5.54
N GLN A 93 19.58 9.26 5.89
CA GLN A 93 20.84 9.79 5.37
C GLN A 93 22.06 9.05 5.95
N ASP A 94 21.96 8.58 7.19
CA ASP A 94 23.06 7.92 7.91
C ASP A 94 22.99 6.39 7.83
N TRP A 95 21.92 5.83 7.24
CA TRP A 95 21.68 4.39 7.24
C TRP A 95 22.41 3.67 6.11
N PRO A 96 23.08 2.52 6.39
CA PRO A 96 23.69 1.74 5.34
C PRO A 96 22.64 1.08 4.44
N VAL A 97 22.82 1.21 3.12
CA VAL A 97 21.90 0.69 2.08
C VAL A 97 21.56 -0.80 2.27
N ASN A 98 22.53 -1.59 2.74
CA ASN A 98 22.35 -3.03 2.99
C ASN A 98 21.38 -3.36 4.16
N ARG A 99 21.05 -2.37 5.01
CA ARG A 99 20.15 -2.53 6.17
C ARG A 99 18.86 -1.74 6.04
N LEU A 100 18.48 -1.33 4.83
CA LEU A 100 17.24 -0.59 4.59
C LEU A 100 16.00 -1.33 5.10
N ARG A 101 16.03 -2.67 5.12
CA ARG A 101 14.94 -3.50 5.62
C ARG A 101 14.65 -3.33 7.12
N ASP A 102 15.59 -2.80 7.88
CA ASP A 102 15.42 -2.56 9.31
C ASP A 102 14.59 -1.29 9.59
N LEU A 103 14.46 -0.41 8.58
CA LEU A 103 13.59 0.78 8.63
C LEU A 103 12.12 0.46 8.27
N LEU A 104 11.77 -0.80 8.07
CA LEU A 104 10.38 -1.19 7.79
C LEU A 104 9.49 -0.94 9.02
N PRO A 105 8.19 -0.64 8.82
CA PRO A 105 7.30 -0.20 9.91
C PRO A 105 7.28 -1.12 11.13
N TRP A 106 7.34 -2.44 10.93
CA TRP A 106 7.29 -3.44 11.99
C TRP A 106 8.64 -3.75 12.66
N LYS A 107 9.74 -3.14 12.18
CA LYS A 107 11.09 -3.33 12.72
C LYS A 107 11.71 -2.06 13.29
N ALA A 108 11.24 -0.89 12.84
CA ALA A 108 11.77 0.38 13.31
C ALA A 108 11.51 0.55 14.81
N ASP A 109 12.57 0.88 15.56
CA ASP A 109 12.45 1.19 16.98
C ASP A 109 11.98 2.65 17.13
N LEU A 110 10.66 2.80 17.27
CA LEU A 110 9.98 4.11 17.30
C LEU A 110 10.13 4.81 18.66
N SER A 111 10.86 4.23 19.61
CA SER A 111 11.13 4.83 20.92
C SER A 111 11.78 6.23 20.83
N SER A 112 12.51 6.50 19.75
CA SER A 112 13.15 7.78 19.47
C SER A 112 12.23 8.84 18.84
N ALA A 113 11.03 8.48 18.37
CA ALA A 113 10.11 9.40 17.70
C ALA A 113 9.21 10.19 18.67
N THR A 114 9.24 9.88 19.97
CA THR A 114 8.37 10.47 21.00
C THR A 114 8.95 11.74 21.65
N ALA A 115 9.99 12.36 21.08
CA ALA A 115 10.57 13.61 21.55
C ALA A 115 10.06 14.83 20.76
#